data_AF-A0A7X8BNM7-F1
#
_entry.id   AF-A0A7X8BNM7-F1
#
_cell.length_a   1.000
_cell.length_b   1.000
_cell.length_c   1.000
_cell.angle_alpha   90.00
_cell.angle_beta   90.00
_cell.angle_gamma   90.00
#
_symmetry.space_group_name_H-M   'P 1'
#
loop_
_entity.id
_entity.type
_entity.pdbx_description
1 polymer ?
#
loop_
_entity_poly.entity_id
_entity_poly.type
_entity_poly.pdbx_seq_one_letter_code
_entity_poly.pdbx_strand_id
1 'polypeptide(L)'
;MNRRNFIRNVSALSTLTVLKPGLVFATNNQSSVGIGIVGCGSRARGILDSMAQSSNIRVTAIADLFKDKLRDGVEYANKLNRKKGYGPVEKNSAYYGHDAYLRLLGNKNVDAVIIASPGYSHPLMLDDTLAAGKHVYCEKPMAVDAEGCRQIMNMAADIKGRVSAFDGFQIRYATPYMEMAKRIQRGDIGEIVTVQLYYFSSGAAIIPHEGMSYDEMRIRNHYHFHEISGGCYLDQAIHMIDTCNWILGTTPLYAIGEGGRKGGPDFGNAWTNYQVIYKYPDDINVSVHSSKFANVFGDVCARFVGTDGIAEAHYSGGVFINGKHQWDSGIVRSASELTPESIAQGLSSSSLDDADLNKGKAFIDSITSGRFLNQLQSGCHSTLTAILGREAASRQERVTWDELIYTPHQIDPNLDLEQFAAK
;
A
#
# COMPACT_ATOMS: atom_id res chain seq x y z
N MET A 1 4.97 -22.30 -20.77
CA MET A 1 6.36 -21.87 -21.10
C MET A 1 7.17 -21.86 -19.81
N ASN A 2 8.29 -22.58 -19.71
CA ASN A 2 8.94 -22.86 -18.40
C ASN A 2 9.67 -21.60 -17.85
N ARG A 3 9.38 -21.18 -16.61
CA ARG A 3 9.85 -19.93 -15.94
C ARG A 3 11.36 -19.69 -16.07
N ARG A 4 12.17 -20.76 -16.11
CA ARG A 4 13.63 -20.70 -16.27
C ARG A 4 14.11 -20.37 -17.69
N ASN A 5 13.30 -20.61 -18.72
CA ASN A 5 13.70 -20.39 -20.11
C ASN A 5 13.44 -18.95 -20.58
N PHE A 6 12.48 -18.23 -19.97
CA PHE A 6 12.21 -16.83 -20.32
C PHE A 6 13.36 -15.91 -19.88
N ILE A 7 13.83 -16.06 -18.64
CA ILE A 7 14.98 -15.29 -18.10
C ILE A 7 16.29 -15.61 -18.85
N ARG A 8 16.45 -16.86 -19.30
CA ARG A 8 17.67 -17.32 -19.99
C ARG A 8 17.77 -16.87 -21.45
N ASN A 9 16.65 -16.58 -22.10
CA ASN A 9 16.63 -16.13 -23.51
C ASN A 9 16.82 -14.61 -23.67
N VAL A 10 16.71 -13.83 -22.59
CA VAL A 10 17.03 -12.38 -22.61
C VAL A 10 18.54 -12.12 -22.48
N SER A 11 19.32 -13.13 -22.05
CA SER A 11 20.75 -12.97 -21.70
C SER A 11 21.71 -13.06 -22.90
N ALA A 12 21.25 -13.49 -24.08
CA ALA A 12 22.12 -13.81 -25.21
C ALA A 12 21.98 -12.81 -26.37
N LEU A 13 22.34 -11.53 -26.13
CA LEU A 13 22.81 -10.53 -27.11
C LEU A 13 22.77 -9.13 -26.47
N SER A 14 23.66 -8.86 -25.52
CA SER A 14 24.08 -7.48 -25.25
C SER A 14 25.51 -7.46 -24.76
N THR A 15 26.40 -6.90 -25.59
CA THR A 15 27.66 -6.34 -25.14
C THR A 15 27.33 -5.25 -24.12
N LEU A 16 27.38 -5.60 -22.84
CA LEU A 16 27.09 -4.71 -21.71
C LEU A 16 28.19 -3.65 -21.60
N THR A 17 27.93 -2.47 -22.15
CA THR A 17 28.55 -1.26 -21.61
C THR A 17 27.86 -0.98 -20.28
N VAL A 18 28.49 -1.37 -19.17
CA VAL A 18 28.01 -1.05 -17.81
C VAL A 18 28.19 0.45 -17.59
N LEU A 19 27.17 1.23 -17.95
CA LEU A 19 27.07 2.62 -17.53
C LEU A 19 26.55 2.64 -16.09
N LYS A 20 27.30 3.31 -15.21
CA LYS A 20 26.86 3.54 -13.83
C LYS A 20 25.52 4.30 -13.85
N PRO A 21 24.48 3.84 -13.11
CA PRO A 21 23.15 4.48 -13.08
C PRO A 21 23.19 6.00 -12.80
N GLY A 22 24.17 6.45 -12.00
CA GLY A 22 24.35 7.87 -11.67
C GLY A 22 24.70 8.77 -12.86
N LEU A 23 25.30 8.24 -13.94
CA LEU A 23 25.67 9.05 -15.12
C LEU A 23 24.48 9.34 -16.05
N VAL A 24 23.40 8.56 -16.01
CA VAL A 24 22.23 8.75 -16.87
C VAL A 24 21.26 9.80 -16.30
N PHE A 25 21.16 9.89 -14.96
CA PHE A 25 20.28 10.87 -14.31
C PHE A 25 21.00 12.16 -13.88
N ALA A 26 22.31 12.14 -13.66
CA ALA A 26 23.05 13.36 -13.29
C ALA A 26 23.21 14.37 -14.45
N THR A 27 22.98 13.96 -15.70
CA THR A 27 23.17 14.83 -16.88
C THR A 27 21.89 15.55 -17.35
N ASN A 28 20.71 15.26 -16.80
CA ASN A 28 19.47 15.91 -17.21
C ASN A 28 18.52 16.14 -16.03
N ASN A 29 18.65 17.29 -15.37
CA ASN A 29 17.65 17.82 -14.42
C ASN A 29 16.27 18.14 -15.08
N GLN A 30 16.03 17.67 -16.31
CA GLN A 30 14.81 17.86 -17.12
C GLN A 30 14.18 16.56 -17.66
N SER A 31 14.81 15.38 -17.53
CA SER A 31 14.20 14.12 -18.02
C SER A 31 13.13 13.62 -17.07
N SER A 32 11.94 13.27 -17.59
CA SER A 32 10.90 12.63 -16.79
C SER A 32 11.26 11.20 -16.40
N VAL A 33 10.75 10.76 -15.25
CA VAL A 33 10.78 9.34 -14.87
C VAL A 33 9.69 8.60 -15.65
N GLY A 34 10.09 7.58 -16.42
CA GLY A 34 9.18 6.69 -17.14
C GLY A 34 8.48 5.72 -16.20
N ILE A 35 7.16 5.81 -16.12
CA ILE A 35 6.33 5.01 -15.20
C ILE A 35 5.65 3.87 -15.95
N GLY A 36 5.85 2.65 -15.46
CA GLY A 36 5.05 1.48 -15.78
C GLY A 36 3.96 1.26 -14.71
N ILE A 37 2.74 0.89 -15.12
CA ILE A 37 1.64 0.61 -14.19
C ILE A 37 1.22 -0.85 -14.31
N VAL A 38 1.14 -1.56 -13.19
CA VAL A 38 0.59 -2.92 -13.08
C VAL A 38 -0.67 -2.87 -12.22
N GLY A 39 -1.83 -3.15 -12.82
CA GLY A 39 -3.14 -2.98 -12.19
C GLY A 39 -3.69 -1.56 -12.40
N CYS A 40 -4.72 -1.42 -13.22
CA CYS A 40 -5.28 -0.16 -13.71
C CYS A 40 -6.54 0.28 -12.95
N GLY A 41 -6.66 -0.16 -11.70
CA GLY A 41 -7.78 0.18 -10.81
C GLY A 41 -7.77 1.64 -10.36
N SER A 42 -8.75 2.01 -9.53
CA SER A 42 -8.87 3.37 -8.98
C SER A 42 -7.66 3.79 -8.16
N ARG A 43 -7.02 2.86 -7.44
CA ARG A 43 -5.86 3.17 -6.61
C ARG A 43 -4.65 3.62 -7.43
N ALA A 44 -4.36 2.94 -8.54
CA ALA A 44 -3.30 3.36 -9.46
C ALA A 44 -3.51 4.79 -9.98
N ARG A 45 -4.76 5.15 -10.30
CA ARG A 45 -5.12 6.50 -10.74
C ARG A 45 -4.83 7.53 -9.65
N GLY A 46 -5.24 7.27 -8.40
CA GLY A 46 -4.95 8.15 -7.27
C GLY A 46 -3.44 8.37 -7.06
N ILE A 47 -2.64 7.31 -7.12
CA ILE A 47 -1.17 7.40 -7.00
C ILE A 47 -0.59 8.26 -8.14
N LEU A 48 -1.02 8.02 -9.38
CA LEU A 48 -0.55 8.76 -10.55
C LEU A 48 -0.92 10.24 -10.50
N ASP A 49 -2.16 10.58 -10.13
CA ASP A 49 -2.59 11.97 -9.97
C ASP A 49 -1.73 12.69 -8.94
N SER A 50 -1.50 12.07 -7.78
CA SER A 50 -0.68 12.64 -6.71
C SER A 50 0.79 12.79 -7.11
N MET A 51 1.39 11.77 -7.72
CA MET A 51 2.78 11.84 -8.22
C MET A 51 2.94 12.87 -9.34
N ALA A 52 1.98 12.95 -10.26
CA ALA A 52 2.01 13.92 -11.35
C ALA A 52 1.81 15.35 -10.84
N GLN A 53 1.17 15.59 -9.70
CA GLN A 53 1.07 16.95 -9.17
C GLN A 53 2.41 17.50 -8.69
N SER A 54 3.22 16.65 -8.03
CA SER A 54 4.46 17.06 -7.36
C SER A 54 5.74 16.78 -8.14
N SER A 55 5.66 15.98 -9.22
CA SER A 55 6.84 15.45 -9.91
C SER A 55 6.71 15.44 -11.44
N ASN A 56 7.86 15.30 -12.12
CA ASN A 56 7.92 15.17 -13.57
C ASN A 56 7.95 13.69 -14.00
N ILE A 57 6.78 13.11 -14.23
CA ILE A 57 6.61 11.71 -14.64
C ILE A 57 5.95 11.61 -16.02
N ARG A 58 6.23 10.51 -16.73
CA ARG A 58 5.56 10.13 -17.97
C ARG A 58 5.16 8.67 -17.89
N VAL A 59 3.88 8.35 -18.10
CA VAL A 59 3.46 6.95 -18.19
C VAL A 59 3.95 6.38 -19.53
N THR A 60 4.75 5.32 -19.50
CA THR A 60 5.37 4.72 -20.69
C THR A 60 4.87 3.32 -21.00
N ALA A 61 4.37 2.59 -20.00
CA ALA A 61 3.80 1.26 -20.19
C ALA A 61 2.67 0.97 -19.20
N ILE A 62 1.73 0.13 -19.61
CA ILE A 62 0.57 -0.24 -18.79
C ILE A 62 0.29 -1.72 -18.94
N ALA A 63 0.06 -2.40 -17.82
CA ALA A 63 -0.30 -3.80 -17.74
C ALA A 63 -1.53 -4.01 -16.85
N ASP A 64 -2.46 -4.84 -17.31
CA ASP A 64 -3.58 -5.31 -16.49
C ASP A 64 -3.94 -6.76 -16.87
N LEU A 65 -4.53 -7.49 -15.92
CA LEU A 65 -5.06 -8.82 -16.21
C LEU A 65 -6.26 -8.74 -17.16
N PHE A 66 -7.08 -7.68 -17.02
CA PHE A 66 -8.36 -7.55 -17.71
C PHE A 66 -8.34 -6.47 -18.81
N LYS A 67 -8.93 -6.79 -19.97
CA LYS A 67 -8.96 -5.90 -21.14
C LYS A 67 -9.70 -4.58 -20.88
N ASP A 68 -10.81 -4.62 -20.15
CA ASP A 68 -11.58 -3.43 -19.78
C ASP A 68 -10.74 -2.48 -18.91
N LYS A 69 -10.04 -3.03 -17.92
CA LYS A 69 -9.16 -2.26 -17.04
C LYS A 69 -7.95 -1.70 -17.79
N LEU A 70 -7.34 -2.47 -18.68
CA LEU A 70 -6.26 -1.97 -19.54
C LEU A 70 -6.72 -0.80 -20.40
N ARG A 71 -7.88 -0.92 -21.07
CA ARG A 71 -8.43 0.15 -21.91
C ARG A 71 -8.61 1.44 -21.11
N ASP A 72 -9.29 1.34 -19.95
CA ASP A 72 -9.55 2.50 -19.10
C ASP A 72 -8.23 3.10 -18.56
N GLY A 73 -7.25 2.25 -18.24
CA GLY A 73 -5.92 2.66 -17.81
C GLY A 73 -5.16 3.44 -18.90
N VAL A 74 -5.19 2.95 -20.15
CA VAL A 74 -4.57 3.63 -21.30
C VAL A 74 -5.22 4.99 -21.57
N GLU A 75 -6.54 5.07 -21.53
CA GLU A 75 -7.26 6.34 -21.70
C GLU A 75 -6.83 7.36 -20.63
N TYR A 76 -6.85 6.93 -19.37
CA TYR A 76 -6.46 7.78 -18.24
C TYR A 76 -5.00 8.23 -18.32
N ALA A 77 -4.07 7.31 -18.59
CA ALA A 77 -2.66 7.63 -18.73
C ALA A 77 -2.38 8.59 -19.89
N ASN A 78 -3.06 8.43 -21.02
CA ASN A 78 -2.93 9.34 -22.16
C ASN A 78 -3.44 10.74 -21.85
N LYS A 79 -4.53 10.85 -21.06
CA LYS A 79 -5.00 12.14 -20.54
C LYS A 79 -3.95 12.79 -19.64
N LEU A 80 -3.35 12.02 -18.73
CA LEU A 80 -2.33 12.51 -17.81
C LEU A 80 -1.06 12.95 -18.56
N ASN A 81 -0.55 12.12 -19.47
CA ASN A 81 0.61 12.44 -20.31
C ASN A 81 0.37 13.73 -21.12
N ARG A 82 -0.81 13.87 -21.75
CA ARG A 82 -1.16 15.10 -22.48
C ARG A 82 -1.14 16.34 -21.59
N LYS A 83 -1.71 16.24 -20.37
CA LYS A 83 -1.67 17.33 -19.36
C LYS A 83 -0.23 17.70 -18.99
N LYS A 84 0.69 16.75 -19.05
CA LYS A 84 2.12 16.92 -18.78
C LYS A 84 2.98 17.25 -20.01
N GLY A 85 2.38 17.41 -21.19
CA GLY A 85 3.11 17.71 -22.42
C GLY A 85 3.82 16.50 -23.06
N TYR A 86 3.46 15.28 -22.66
CA TYR A 86 4.01 14.03 -23.20
C TYR A 86 3.09 13.40 -24.24
N GLY A 87 3.69 12.61 -25.14
CA GLY A 87 2.96 11.78 -26.10
C GLY A 87 2.15 10.66 -25.41
N PRO A 88 1.20 10.05 -26.15
CA PRO A 88 0.45 8.91 -25.65
C PRO A 88 1.35 7.71 -25.39
N VAL A 89 0.89 6.79 -24.54
CA VAL A 89 1.49 5.46 -24.38
C VAL A 89 1.50 4.75 -25.72
N GLU A 90 2.64 4.20 -26.11
CA GLU A 90 2.77 3.48 -27.38
C GLU A 90 1.86 2.24 -27.39
N LYS A 91 1.28 1.93 -28.57
CA LYS A 91 0.31 0.83 -28.70
C LYS A 91 0.89 -0.54 -28.28
N ASN A 92 2.18 -0.75 -28.53
CA ASN A 92 2.93 -1.96 -28.13
C ASN A 92 3.40 -1.94 -26.66
N SER A 93 3.07 -0.89 -25.91
CA SER A 93 3.38 -0.70 -24.49
C SER A 93 2.14 -0.81 -23.59
N ALA A 94 1.01 -1.30 -24.15
CA ALA A 94 -0.19 -1.67 -23.41
C ALA A 94 -0.36 -3.20 -23.46
N TYR A 95 -0.26 -3.86 -22.30
CA TYR A 95 -0.19 -5.31 -22.17
C TYR A 95 -1.40 -5.83 -21.39
N TYR A 96 -2.06 -6.88 -21.88
CA TYR A 96 -3.16 -7.53 -21.15
C TYR A 96 -2.88 -9.02 -20.92
N GLY A 97 -3.46 -9.56 -19.85
CA GLY A 97 -3.40 -10.99 -19.50
C GLY A 97 -2.37 -11.35 -18.45
N HIS A 98 -2.28 -12.64 -18.11
CA HIS A 98 -1.48 -13.11 -16.96
C HIS A 98 0.03 -12.79 -17.02
N ASP A 99 0.60 -12.66 -18.22
CA ASP A 99 2.00 -12.33 -18.46
C ASP A 99 2.24 -10.84 -18.75
N ALA A 100 1.19 -10.00 -18.67
CA ALA A 100 1.25 -8.60 -19.06
C ALA A 100 2.30 -7.81 -18.29
N TYR A 101 2.39 -8.01 -16.97
CA TYR A 101 3.35 -7.30 -16.14
C TYR A 101 4.79 -7.69 -16.50
N LEU A 102 5.06 -8.96 -16.80
CA LEU A 102 6.40 -9.41 -17.23
C LEU A 102 6.81 -8.74 -18.54
N ARG A 103 5.89 -8.60 -19.49
CA ARG A 103 6.14 -7.87 -20.74
C ARG A 103 6.40 -6.38 -20.49
N LEU A 104 5.69 -5.77 -19.55
CA LEU A 104 5.94 -4.40 -19.10
C LEU A 104 7.35 -4.23 -18.51
N LEU A 105 7.82 -5.18 -17.70
CA LEU A 105 9.16 -5.13 -17.10
C LEU A 105 10.28 -5.16 -18.15
N GLY A 106 10.05 -5.80 -19.30
CA GLY A 106 10.96 -5.82 -20.45
C GLY A 106 11.02 -4.49 -21.22
N ASN A 107 10.15 -3.52 -20.93
CA ASN A 107 10.12 -2.24 -21.61
C ASN A 107 11.27 -1.33 -21.15
N LYS A 108 12.10 -0.91 -22.10
CA LYS A 108 13.29 -0.07 -21.84
C LYS A 108 12.94 1.37 -21.44
N ASN A 109 11.72 1.82 -21.73
CA ASN A 109 11.24 3.16 -21.37
C ASN A 109 10.59 3.22 -19.99
N VAL A 110 10.59 2.11 -19.23
CA VAL A 110 10.09 2.06 -17.85
C VAL A 110 11.28 2.19 -16.90
N ASP A 111 11.31 3.22 -16.07
CA ASP A 111 12.31 3.42 -15.02
C ASP A 111 11.79 2.92 -13.66
N ALA A 112 10.49 3.16 -13.41
CA ALA A 112 9.81 2.79 -12.18
C ALA A 112 8.47 2.10 -12.46
N VAL A 113 8.09 1.17 -11.59
CA VAL A 113 6.84 0.41 -11.69
C VAL A 113 5.95 0.71 -10.48
N ILE A 114 4.69 1.04 -10.73
CA ILE A 114 3.65 1.10 -9.72
C ILE A 114 2.88 -0.22 -9.76
N ILE A 115 2.91 -0.98 -8.67
CA ILE A 115 2.15 -2.20 -8.48
C ILE A 115 0.92 -1.86 -7.64
N ALA A 116 -0.26 -1.92 -8.26
CA ALA A 116 -1.56 -1.65 -7.65
C ALA A 116 -2.55 -2.80 -7.93
N SER A 117 -2.02 -4.02 -7.98
CA SER A 117 -2.78 -5.27 -8.06
C SER A 117 -3.28 -5.71 -6.68
N PRO A 118 -4.03 -6.82 -6.55
CA PRO A 118 -4.39 -7.37 -5.25
C PRO A 118 -3.18 -7.98 -4.50
N GLY A 119 -3.23 -7.94 -3.17
CA GLY A 119 -2.11 -8.25 -2.26
C GLY A 119 -1.43 -9.61 -2.45
N TYR A 120 -2.16 -10.65 -2.87
CA TYR A 120 -1.58 -11.98 -3.12
C TYR A 120 -0.45 -11.95 -4.17
N SER A 121 -0.52 -11.00 -5.11
CA SER A 121 0.40 -10.90 -6.24
C SER A 121 1.66 -10.08 -5.94
N HIS A 122 1.65 -9.33 -4.83
CA HIS A 122 2.72 -8.38 -4.51
C HIS A 122 4.09 -9.04 -4.33
N PRO A 123 4.27 -10.15 -3.58
CA PRO A 123 5.59 -10.77 -3.41
C PRO A 123 6.23 -11.15 -4.75
N LEU A 124 5.46 -11.78 -5.64
CA LEU A 124 5.93 -12.20 -6.95
C LEU A 124 6.28 -11.01 -7.85
N MET A 125 5.36 -10.05 -7.97
CA MET A 125 5.57 -8.89 -8.83
C MET A 125 6.70 -7.98 -8.33
N LEU A 126 6.88 -7.87 -7.01
CA LEU A 126 8.03 -7.18 -6.39
C LEU A 126 9.34 -7.85 -6.77
N ASP A 127 9.45 -9.17 -6.60
CA ASP A 127 10.67 -9.92 -6.93
C ASP A 127 11.08 -9.71 -8.40
N ASP A 128 10.13 -9.92 -9.32
CA ASP A 128 10.37 -9.77 -10.75
C ASP A 128 10.75 -8.32 -11.12
N THR A 129 10.12 -7.32 -10.47
CA THR A 129 10.41 -5.89 -10.70
C THR A 129 11.83 -5.53 -10.24
N LEU A 130 12.22 -6.00 -9.05
CA LEU A 130 13.56 -5.77 -8.49
C LEU A 130 14.64 -6.51 -9.29
N ALA A 131 14.34 -7.73 -9.75
CA ALA A 131 15.21 -8.51 -10.64
C ALA A 131 15.40 -7.81 -12.00
N ALA A 132 14.37 -7.15 -12.52
CA ALA A 132 14.45 -6.32 -13.72
C ALA A 132 15.20 -4.99 -13.51
N GLY A 133 15.65 -4.69 -12.28
CA GLY A 133 16.41 -3.49 -11.96
C GLY A 133 15.59 -2.20 -12.03
N LYS A 134 14.26 -2.30 -11.87
CA LYS A 134 13.35 -1.15 -11.91
C LYS A 134 13.09 -0.62 -10.50
N HIS A 135 12.89 0.69 -10.37
CA HIS A 135 12.34 1.26 -9.14
C HIS A 135 10.91 0.77 -8.92
N VAL A 136 10.47 0.66 -7.67
CA VAL A 136 9.14 0.11 -7.39
C VAL A 136 8.40 0.88 -6.31
N TYR A 137 7.12 1.15 -6.58
CA TYR A 137 6.13 1.54 -5.59
C TYR A 137 5.07 0.42 -5.57
N CYS A 138 4.98 -0.33 -4.48
CA CYS A 138 3.99 -1.40 -4.35
C CYS A 138 2.97 -1.03 -3.30
N GLU A 139 1.68 -1.09 -3.66
CA GLU A 139 0.61 -0.85 -2.71
C GLU A 139 0.64 -1.85 -1.54
N LYS A 140 0.01 -1.43 -0.44
CA LYS A 140 -0.20 -2.28 0.74
C LYS A 140 -1.43 -3.17 0.54
N PRO A 141 -1.56 -4.29 1.26
CA PRO A 141 -0.57 -4.91 2.15
C PRO A 141 0.62 -5.49 1.38
N MET A 142 1.78 -5.70 2.01
CA MET A 142 2.94 -6.24 1.29
C MET A 142 2.74 -7.69 0.81
N ALA A 143 1.99 -8.47 1.56
CA ALA A 143 1.60 -9.84 1.25
C ALA A 143 0.31 -10.18 2.01
N VAL A 144 -0.27 -11.36 1.74
CA VAL A 144 -1.46 -11.88 2.45
C VAL A 144 -1.11 -12.84 3.59
N ASP A 145 0.16 -13.24 3.70
CA ASP A 145 0.66 -14.21 4.67
C ASP A 145 2.09 -13.86 5.16
N ALA A 146 2.54 -14.60 6.17
CA ALA A 146 3.85 -14.38 6.77
C ALA A 146 5.00 -14.79 5.84
N GLU A 147 4.81 -15.87 5.07
CA GLU A 147 5.82 -16.36 4.12
C GLU A 147 6.10 -15.35 3.00
N GLY A 148 5.07 -14.73 2.42
CA GLY A 148 5.21 -13.66 1.43
C GLY A 148 5.91 -12.43 2.02
N CYS A 149 5.61 -12.06 3.27
CA CYS A 149 6.36 -11.00 3.97
C CYS A 149 7.84 -11.38 4.16
N ARG A 150 8.13 -12.62 4.53
CA ARG A 150 9.50 -13.13 4.69
C ARG A 150 10.28 -13.07 3.37
N GLN A 151 9.65 -13.45 2.26
CA GLN A 151 10.23 -13.34 0.92
C GLN A 151 10.58 -11.89 0.59
N ILE A 152 9.65 -10.95 0.82
CA ILE A 152 9.89 -9.52 0.56
C ILE A 152 10.97 -8.94 1.47
N MET A 153 11.05 -9.35 2.74
CA MET A 153 12.14 -8.92 3.63
C MET A 153 13.52 -9.39 3.15
N ASN A 154 13.61 -10.61 2.60
CA ASN A 154 14.85 -11.09 1.97
C ASN A 154 15.19 -10.24 0.74
N MET A 155 14.22 -9.96 -0.13
CA MET A 155 14.41 -9.06 -1.29
C MET A 155 14.88 -7.67 -0.83
N ALA A 156 14.31 -7.14 0.25
CA ALA A 156 14.66 -5.84 0.81
C ALA A 156 16.14 -5.79 1.21
N ALA A 157 16.66 -6.85 1.83
CA ALA A 157 18.07 -6.96 2.18
C ALA A 157 18.98 -7.02 0.93
N ASP A 158 18.50 -7.61 -0.16
CA ASP A 158 19.23 -7.80 -1.42
C ASP A 158 19.18 -6.61 -2.40
N ILE A 159 18.34 -5.60 -2.13
CA ILE A 159 18.31 -4.36 -2.93
C ILE A 159 19.67 -3.66 -2.89
N LYS A 160 20.32 -3.60 -1.73
CA LYS A 160 21.67 -3.03 -1.54
C LYS A 160 21.87 -1.66 -2.21
N GLY A 161 20.85 -0.80 -2.12
CA GLY A 161 20.86 0.54 -2.70
C GLY A 161 20.92 0.57 -4.23
N ARG A 162 20.47 -0.47 -4.93
CA ARG A 162 20.39 -0.49 -6.41
C ARG A 162 19.19 0.26 -6.97
N VAL A 163 18.07 0.23 -6.24
CA VAL A 163 16.80 0.84 -6.66
C VAL A 163 16.06 1.38 -5.44
N SER A 164 15.28 2.44 -5.63
CA SER A 164 14.21 2.81 -4.69
C SER A 164 13.07 1.80 -4.68
N ALA A 165 12.63 1.41 -3.49
CA ALA A 165 11.50 0.51 -3.26
C ALA A 165 10.61 1.05 -2.13
N PHE A 166 9.38 1.43 -2.48
CA PHE A 166 8.38 2.00 -1.57
C PHE A 166 7.22 1.03 -1.39
N ASP A 167 6.64 1.04 -0.19
CA ASP A 167 5.35 0.42 0.12
C ASP A 167 4.19 1.40 -0.09
N GLY A 168 2.95 0.96 0.11
CA GLY A 168 1.73 1.77 -0.03
C GLY A 168 1.30 2.54 1.21
N PHE A 169 2.10 2.61 2.29
CA PHE A 169 1.69 3.28 3.52
C PHE A 169 1.86 4.80 3.43
N GLN A 170 0.79 5.50 3.05
CA GLN A 170 0.79 6.95 2.80
C GLN A 170 0.78 7.82 4.07
N ILE A 171 0.22 7.34 5.19
CA ILE A 171 0.01 8.15 6.41
C ILE A 171 1.33 8.68 6.99
N ARG A 172 2.42 7.93 6.85
CA ARG A 172 3.77 8.34 7.27
C ARG A 172 4.28 9.61 6.56
N TYR A 173 3.58 10.04 5.51
CA TYR A 173 3.85 11.24 4.71
C TYR A 173 2.81 12.35 4.89
N ALA A 174 1.80 12.13 5.74
CA ALA A 174 0.82 13.14 6.09
C ALA A 174 1.43 14.13 7.09
N THR A 175 1.49 15.42 6.74
CA THR A 175 2.15 16.43 7.60
C THR A 175 1.60 16.45 9.04
N PRO A 176 0.27 16.38 9.28
CA PRO A 176 -0.28 16.35 10.63
C PRO A 176 0.18 15.13 11.45
N TYR A 177 0.22 13.94 10.85
CA TYR A 177 0.68 12.71 11.52
C TYR A 177 2.18 12.75 11.80
N MET A 178 2.98 13.29 10.87
CA MET A 178 4.42 13.45 11.08
C MET A 178 4.73 14.38 12.25
N GLU A 179 4.00 15.47 12.40
CA GLU A 179 4.21 16.38 13.53
C GLU A 179 3.75 15.73 14.85
N MET A 180 2.61 15.03 14.86
CA MET A 180 2.18 14.25 16.02
C MET A 180 3.23 13.21 16.43
N ALA A 181 3.76 12.44 15.48
CA ALA A 181 4.78 11.42 15.75
C ALA A 181 6.04 12.04 16.39
N LYS A 182 6.54 13.16 15.85
CA LYS A 182 7.67 13.90 16.43
C LYS A 182 7.40 14.36 17.86
N ARG A 183 6.19 14.83 18.15
CA ARG A 183 5.78 15.30 19.48
C ARG A 183 5.69 14.17 20.49
N ILE A 184 5.09 13.05 20.10
CA ILE A 184 5.06 11.84 20.92
C ILE A 184 6.50 11.39 21.23
N GLN A 185 7.36 11.31 20.22
CA GLN A 185 8.78 10.94 20.39
C GLN A 185 9.58 11.93 21.25
N ARG A 186 9.20 13.20 21.26
CA ARG A 186 9.77 14.23 22.16
C ARG A 186 9.35 14.04 23.63
N GLY A 187 8.30 13.28 23.89
CA GLY A 187 7.74 13.04 25.23
C GLY A 187 6.56 13.95 25.59
N ASP A 188 5.92 14.61 24.63
CA ASP A 188 4.85 15.59 24.89
C ASP A 188 3.62 15.00 25.61
N ILE A 189 3.42 13.69 25.53
CA ILE A 189 2.36 12.95 26.22
C ILE A 189 2.88 12.06 27.36
N GLY A 190 4.17 12.16 27.71
CA GLY A 190 4.81 11.27 28.68
C GLY A 190 5.01 9.85 28.14
N GLU A 191 5.09 8.87 29.05
CA GLU A 191 5.21 7.46 28.67
C GLU A 191 3.88 6.93 28.12
N ILE A 192 3.92 6.25 26.98
CA ILE A 192 2.71 5.66 26.37
C ILE A 192 2.26 4.48 27.21
N VAL A 193 0.99 4.46 27.61
CA VAL A 193 0.40 3.39 28.43
C VAL A 193 -0.52 2.50 27.60
N THR A 194 -1.34 3.12 26.75
CA THR A 194 -2.29 2.38 25.91
C THR A 194 -2.52 3.08 24.58
N VAL A 195 -2.82 2.29 23.56
CA VAL A 195 -3.19 2.79 22.23
C VAL A 195 -4.54 2.21 21.83
N GLN A 196 -5.42 3.07 21.33
CA GLN A 196 -6.69 2.68 20.75
C GLN A 196 -6.70 3.02 19.27
N LEU A 197 -6.96 2.01 18.45
CA LEU A 197 -7.07 2.14 17.01
C LEU A 197 -8.46 1.69 16.58
N TYR A 198 -9.06 2.41 15.65
CA TYR A 198 -10.22 1.90 14.95
C TYR A 198 -10.21 2.25 13.47
N TYR A 199 -10.81 1.37 12.68
CA TYR A 199 -11.02 1.56 11.26
C TYR A 199 -12.41 1.06 10.88
N PHE A 200 -13.36 1.99 10.83
CA PHE A 200 -14.72 1.76 10.40
C PHE A 200 -14.93 2.36 9.03
N SER A 201 -15.44 1.57 8.10
CA SER A 201 -15.76 2.03 6.76
C SER A 201 -16.96 1.27 6.17
N SER A 202 -17.61 1.91 5.19
CA SER A 202 -18.63 1.25 4.38
C SER A 202 -18.09 0.01 3.65
N GLY A 203 -19.00 -0.90 3.28
CA GLY A 203 -18.69 -2.07 2.47
C GLY A 203 -18.02 -1.72 1.14
N ALA A 204 -17.16 -2.61 0.65
CA ALA A 204 -16.66 -2.50 -0.72
C ALA A 204 -17.83 -2.72 -1.70
N ALA A 205 -17.84 -1.97 -2.80
CA ALA A 205 -18.81 -2.19 -3.86
C ALA A 205 -18.63 -3.59 -4.46
N ILE A 206 -19.73 -4.33 -4.56
CA ILE A 206 -19.75 -5.64 -5.20
C ILE A 206 -19.76 -5.41 -6.71
N ILE A 207 -18.77 -5.99 -7.40
CA ILE A 207 -18.71 -5.99 -8.85
C ILE A 207 -19.66 -7.08 -9.38
N PRO A 208 -20.65 -6.73 -10.23
CA PRO A 208 -21.49 -7.71 -10.90
C PRO A 208 -20.63 -8.74 -11.63
N HIS A 209 -21.00 -10.01 -11.50
CA HIS A 209 -20.13 -11.13 -11.88
C HIS A 209 -20.86 -12.22 -12.67
N GLU A 210 -22.06 -11.91 -13.17
CA GLU A 210 -22.80 -12.78 -14.06
C GLU A 210 -21.98 -13.04 -15.34
N GLY A 211 -21.76 -14.33 -15.65
CA GLY A 211 -21.00 -14.75 -16.83
C GLY A 211 -19.47 -14.68 -16.70
N MET A 212 -18.94 -14.26 -15.54
CA MET A 212 -17.50 -14.35 -15.24
C MET A 212 -17.12 -15.77 -14.81
N SER A 213 -15.86 -16.15 -15.04
CA SER A 213 -15.31 -17.33 -14.38
C SER A 213 -15.20 -17.10 -12.87
N TYR A 214 -15.06 -18.17 -12.09
CA TYR A 214 -14.93 -18.06 -10.64
C TYR A 214 -13.70 -17.25 -10.23
N ASP A 215 -12.55 -17.45 -10.88
CA ASP A 215 -11.34 -16.70 -10.55
C ASP A 215 -11.42 -15.24 -11.00
N GLU A 216 -12.07 -14.94 -12.13
CA GLU A 216 -12.31 -13.55 -12.53
C GLU A 216 -13.19 -12.83 -11.50
N MET A 217 -14.27 -13.49 -11.07
CA MET A 217 -15.16 -12.99 -10.03
C MET A 217 -14.41 -12.73 -8.72
N ARG A 218 -13.55 -13.67 -8.29
CA ARG A 218 -12.72 -13.55 -7.10
C ARG A 218 -11.72 -12.40 -7.17
N ILE A 219 -11.00 -12.26 -8.28
CA ILE A 219 -9.99 -11.20 -8.46
C ILE A 219 -10.66 -9.82 -8.54
N ARG A 220 -11.79 -9.70 -9.23
CA ARG A 220 -12.53 -8.42 -9.33
C ARG A 220 -13.20 -8.01 -8.01
N ASN A 221 -13.53 -8.98 -7.15
CA ASN A 221 -14.11 -8.78 -5.83
C ASN A 221 -13.12 -9.12 -4.70
N HIS A 222 -11.82 -8.89 -4.90
CA HIS A 222 -10.73 -9.41 -4.06
C HIS A 222 -10.85 -9.10 -2.57
N TYR A 223 -11.45 -7.96 -2.19
CA TYR A 223 -11.67 -7.58 -0.79
C TYR A 223 -12.54 -8.57 0.00
N HIS A 224 -13.31 -9.42 -0.69
CA HIS A 224 -14.19 -10.43 -0.08
C HIS A 224 -13.53 -11.81 0.04
N PHE A 225 -12.29 -11.95 -0.43
CA PHE A 225 -11.53 -13.20 -0.43
C PHE A 225 -10.25 -13.04 0.40
N HIS A 226 -10.15 -13.82 1.48
CA HIS A 226 -9.04 -13.80 2.42
C HIS A 226 -7.70 -14.05 1.71
N GLU A 227 -7.67 -15.04 0.84
CA GLU A 227 -6.49 -15.47 0.12
C GLU A 227 -6.02 -14.51 -0.98
N ILE A 228 -6.85 -13.52 -1.35
CA ILE A 228 -6.53 -12.55 -2.41
C ILE A 228 -6.12 -11.19 -1.83
N SER A 229 -6.78 -10.75 -0.75
CA SER A 229 -6.56 -9.42 -0.14
C SER A 229 -6.26 -9.43 1.37
N GLY A 230 -6.56 -10.52 2.07
CA GLY A 230 -6.55 -10.59 3.53
C GLY A 230 -7.76 -9.96 4.23
N GLY A 231 -8.78 -9.53 3.47
CA GLY A 231 -10.03 -8.98 4.01
C GLY A 231 -9.89 -7.59 4.64
N CYS A 232 -10.91 -7.12 5.35
CA CYS A 232 -10.93 -5.75 5.87
C CYS A 232 -9.80 -5.44 6.87
N TYR A 233 -9.35 -6.43 7.64
CA TYR A 233 -8.31 -6.23 8.63
C TYR A 233 -6.96 -5.94 7.99
N LEU A 234 -6.55 -6.79 7.04
CA LEU A 234 -5.27 -6.64 6.36
C LEU A 234 -5.27 -5.53 5.30
N ASP A 235 -6.42 -5.25 4.70
CA ASP A 235 -6.53 -4.24 3.65
C ASP A 235 -6.78 -2.83 4.19
N GLN A 236 -7.49 -2.68 5.32
CA GLN A 236 -7.92 -1.38 5.83
C GLN A 236 -7.32 -1.09 7.21
N ALA A 237 -7.58 -1.93 8.22
CA ALA A 237 -7.09 -1.68 9.58
C ALA A 237 -5.57 -1.57 9.67
N ILE A 238 -4.86 -2.22 8.74
CA ILE A 238 -3.41 -2.12 8.56
C ILE A 238 -2.90 -0.68 8.54
N HIS A 239 -3.68 0.30 8.08
CA HIS A 239 -3.27 1.70 8.07
C HIS A 239 -3.03 2.27 9.48
N MET A 240 -3.92 1.95 10.42
CA MET A 240 -3.76 2.37 11.82
C MET A 240 -2.72 1.53 12.55
N ILE A 241 -2.65 0.23 12.23
CA ILE A 241 -1.61 -0.67 12.74
C ILE A 241 -0.22 -0.18 12.31
N ASP A 242 -0.07 0.23 11.05
CA ASP A 242 1.16 0.83 10.52
C ASP A 242 1.54 2.11 11.26
N THR A 243 0.57 2.98 11.49
CA THR A 243 0.76 4.24 12.23
C THR A 243 1.21 3.96 13.68
N CYS A 244 0.61 2.96 14.33
CA CYS A 244 1.01 2.52 15.66
C CYS A 244 2.43 1.95 15.69
N ASN A 245 2.77 1.01 14.81
CA ASN A 245 4.13 0.47 14.71
C ASN A 245 5.17 1.56 14.44
N TRP A 246 4.84 2.52 13.56
CA TRP A 246 5.73 3.62 13.22
C TRP A 246 5.99 4.55 14.41
N ILE A 247 4.94 4.93 15.15
CA ILE A 247 5.07 5.84 16.30
C ILE A 247 5.75 5.14 17.48
N LEU A 248 5.41 3.88 17.75
CA LEU A 248 6.04 3.09 18.82
C LEU A 248 7.46 2.64 18.45
N GLY A 249 7.81 2.61 17.16
CA GLY A 249 9.12 2.18 16.68
C GLY A 249 9.41 0.69 16.83
N THR A 250 8.39 -0.13 17.09
CA THR A 250 8.53 -1.58 17.32
C THR A 250 7.29 -2.35 16.87
N THR A 251 7.37 -3.68 16.90
CA THR A 251 6.30 -4.63 16.62
C THR A 251 5.74 -5.23 17.92
N PRO A 252 4.53 -5.82 17.91
CA PRO A 252 3.99 -6.47 19.10
C PRO A 252 4.73 -7.77 19.45
N LEU A 253 4.55 -8.22 20.69
CA LEU A 253 4.98 -9.51 21.21
C LEU A 253 3.95 -10.61 20.91
N TYR A 254 2.66 -10.31 21.03
CA TYR A 254 1.57 -11.23 20.74
C TYR A 254 0.24 -10.50 20.49
N ALA A 255 -0.76 -11.21 19.97
CA ALA A 255 -2.13 -10.74 19.86
C ALA A 255 -3.15 -11.78 20.34
N ILE A 256 -4.35 -11.32 20.69
CA ILE A 256 -5.58 -12.10 20.91
C ILE A 256 -6.73 -11.34 20.25
N GLY A 257 -7.77 -12.04 19.79
CA GLY A 257 -8.93 -11.35 19.22
C GLY A 257 -10.10 -12.24 18.86
N GLU A 258 -11.11 -11.62 18.28
CA GLU A 258 -12.31 -12.27 17.74
C GLU A 258 -12.86 -11.44 16.56
N GLY A 259 -13.81 -11.99 15.82
CA GLY A 259 -14.48 -11.30 14.72
C GLY A 259 -15.46 -12.21 13.98
N GLY A 260 -15.83 -11.79 12.76
CA GLY A 260 -16.65 -12.65 11.90
C GLY A 260 -17.10 -11.99 10.60
N ARG A 261 -17.99 -12.69 9.88
CA ARG A 261 -18.46 -12.30 8.54
C ARG A 261 -19.84 -11.63 8.52
N LYS A 262 -20.44 -11.35 9.68
CA LYS A 262 -21.79 -10.76 9.76
C LYS A 262 -21.84 -9.41 9.02
N GLY A 263 -22.88 -9.21 8.21
CA GLY A 263 -23.04 -8.00 7.40
C GLY A 263 -22.25 -7.98 6.08
N GLY A 264 -21.57 -9.08 5.74
CA GLY A 264 -20.90 -9.27 4.44
C GLY A 264 -21.83 -9.84 3.36
N PRO A 265 -21.34 -9.96 2.11
CA PRO A 265 -22.07 -10.63 1.03
C PRO A 265 -22.27 -12.13 1.32
N ASP A 266 -23.13 -12.76 0.51
CA ASP A 266 -23.40 -14.20 0.52
C ASP A 266 -22.28 -15.03 -0.12
N PHE A 267 -21.31 -14.38 -0.78
CA PHE A 267 -20.10 -14.98 -1.32
C PHE A 267 -18.84 -14.52 -0.59
N GLY A 268 -17.73 -15.20 -0.84
CA GLY A 268 -16.43 -14.88 -0.24
C GLY A 268 -16.27 -15.40 1.19
N ASN A 269 -15.05 -15.35 1.70
CA ASN A 269 -14.66 -15.88 3.00
C ASN A 269 -13.99 -14.84 3.92
N ALA A 270 -13.72 -13.63 3.42
CA ALA A 270 -13.14 -12.58 4.23
C ALA A 270 -14.15 -12.10 5.30
N TRP A 271 -13.70 -12.02 6.55
CA TRP A 271 -14.47 -11.42 7.63
C TRP A 271 -14.67 -9.92 7.40
N THR A 272 -15.75 -9.40 7.97
CA THR A 272 -16.17 -8.00 7.87
C THR A 272 -15.82 -7.19 9.10
N ASN A 273 -15.58 -7.84 10.25
CA ASN A 273 -15.28 -7.16 11.51
C ASN A 273 -14.31 -7.96 12.36
N TYR A 274 -13.51 -7.23 13.16
CA TYR A 274 -12.47 -7.75 14.04
C TYR A 274 -12.34 -6.86 15.28
N GLN A 275 -12.14 -7.48 16.44
CA GLN A 275 -11.67 -6.83 17.67
C GLN A 275 -10.43 -7.58 18.15
N VAL A 276 -9.28 -6.89 18.17
CA VAL A 276 -7.97 -7.49 18.48
C VAL A 276 -7.26 -6.66 19.53
N ILE A 277 -6.62 -7.32 20.49
CA ILE A 277 -5.73 -6.73 21.48
C ILE A 277 -4.32 -7.24 21.22
N TYR A 278 -3.36 -6.32 21.16
CA TYR A 278 -1.95 -6.61 21.05
C TYR A 278 -1.23 -6.23 22.34
N LYS A 279 -0.21 -7.02 22.66
CA LYS A 279 0.80 -6.65 23.64
C LYS A 279 2.06 -6.20 22.92
N TYR A 280 2.52 -4.99 23.19
CA TYR A 280 3.79 -4.46 22.70
C TYR A 280 4.85 -4.55 23.81
N PRO A 281 6.15 -4.36 23.47
CA PRO A 281 7.19 -4.10 24.46
C PRO A 281 6.81 -2.98 25.45
N ASP A 282 7.53 -2.93 26.57
CA ASP A 282 7.33 -1.93 27.64
C ASP A 282 5.91 -1.94 28.24
N ASP A 283 5.28 -3.11 28.23
CA ASP A 283 3.95 -3.36 28.79
C ASP A 283 2.80 -2.60 28.10
N ILE A 284 3.03 -1.97 26.94
CA ILE A 284 2.03 -1.20 26.21
C ILE A 284 0.94 -2.13 25.66
N ASN A 285 -0.32 -1.79 25.94
CA ASN A 285 -1.48 -2.51 25.39
C ASN A 285 -2.08 -1.71 24.23
N VAL A 286 -2.39 -2.39 23.12
CA VAL A 286 -2.99 -1.77 21.94
C VAL A 286 -4.28 -2.50 21.59
N SER A 287 -5.38 -1.78 21.42
CA SER A 287 -6.65 -2.33 20.94
C SER A 287 -6.94 -1.85 19.53
N VAL A 288 -7.39 -2.75 18.66
CA VAL A 288 -7.77 -2.47 17.28
C VAL A 288 -9.18 -2.98 17.03
N HIS A 289 -10.07 -2.07 16.61
CA HIS A 289 -11.41 -2.42 16.17
C HIS A 289 -11.57 -2.09 14.68
N SER A 290 -11.85 -3.09 13.86
CA SER A 290 -12.12 -2.90 12.43
C SER A 290 -13.52 -3.37 12.06
N SER A 291 -14.18 -2.63 11.17
CA SER A 291 -15.46 -3.00 10.57
C SER A 291 -15.58 -2.44 9.15
N LYS A 292 -15.98 -3.30 8.20
CA LYS A 292 -16.23 -2.96 6.80
C LYS A 292 -17.52 -3.61 6.31
N PHE A 293 -18.64 -2.91 6.42
CA PHE A 293 -19.97 -3.37 6.00
C PHE A 293 -20.94 -2.18 5.87
N ALA A 294 -22.20 -2.44 5.51
CA ALA A 294 -23.26 -1.45 5.29
C ALA A 294 -22.95 -0.33 4.26
N ASN A 295 -23.93 0.55 4.05
CA ASN A 295 -23.93 1.48 2.92
C ASN A 295 -23.21 2.80 3.22
N VAL A 296 -23.35 3.37 4.43
CA VAL A 296 -22.74 4.67 4.76
C VAL A 296 -22.38 4.76 6.25
N PHE A 297 -21.10 4.59 6.57
CA PHE A 297 -20.48 5.09 7.81
C PHE A 297 -18.96 5.14 7.62
N GLY A 298 -18.29 5.93 8.46
CA GLY A 298 -16.84 5.99 8.46
C GLY A 298 -16.33 6.66 9.71
N ASP A 299 -15.31 6.07 10.32
CA ASP A 299 -14.53 6.69 11.38
C ASP A 299 -13.21 5.92 11.48
N VAL A 300 -12.09 6.64 11.44
CA VAL A 300 -10.75 6.03 11.44
C VAL A 300 -9.86 6.87 12.33
N CYS A 301 -9.26 6.25 13.33
CA CYS A 301 -8.47 6.96 14.34
C CYS A 301 -7.33 6.13 14.89
N ALA A 302 -6.25 6.83 15.22
CA ALA A 302 -5.22 6.39 16.13
C ALA A 302 -5.16 7.32 17.35
N ARG A 303 -5.37 6.76 18.54
CA ARG A 303 -5.30 7.47 19.83
C ARG A 303 -4.22 6.85 20.70
N PHE A 304 -3.24 7.64 21.08
CA PHE A 304 -2.17 7.29 22.01
C PHE A 304 -2.45 7.97 23.34
N VAL A 305 -2.48 7.21 24.42
CA VAL A 305 -2.69 7.72 25.78
C VAL A 305 -1.40 7.51 26.55
N GLY A 306 -0.83 8.61 27.02
CA GLY A 306 0.35 8.61 27.85
C GLY A 306 0.12 9.21 29.24
N THR A 307 1.15 9.17 30.08
CA THR A 307 1.09 9.63 31.47
C THR A 307 0.81 11.12 31.63
N ASP A 308 1.13 11.93 30.63
CA ASP A 308 1.03 13.40 30.67
C ASP A 308 0.05 13.99 29.64
N GLY A 309 -0.58 13.16 28.81
CA GLY A 309 -1.54 13.60 27.81
C GLY A 309 -2.02 12.52 26.86
N ILE A 310 -2.79 12.94 25.87
CA ILE A 310 -3.26 12.11 24.75
C ILE A 310 -2.84 12.74 23.43
N ALA A 311 -2.52 11.91 22.45
CA ALA A 311 -2.36 12.29 21.06
C ALA A 311 -3.39 11.53 20.23
N GLU A 312 -4.11 12.23 19.35
CA GLU A 312 -5.23 11.67 18.61
C GLU A 312 -5.19 12.15 17.16
N ALA A 313 -5.38 11.21 16.23
CA ALA A 313 -5.36 11.48 14.80
C ALA A 313 -6.51 10.76 14.11
N HIS A 314 -7.37 11.52 13.43
CA HIS A 314 -8.48 10.99 12.64
C HIS A 314 -8.20 11.13 11.15
N TYR A 315 -8.66 10.20 10.30
CA TYR A 315 -8.61 10.41 8.83
C TYR A 315 -9.40 11.65 8.43
N SER A 316 -10.66 11.66 8.84
CA SER A 316 -11.63 12.74 8.60
C SER A 316 -11.80 13.52 9.90
N GLY A 317 -10.81 14.36 10.20
CA GLY A 317 -10.81 15.23 11.38
C GLY A 317 -9.40 15.74 11.68
N GLY A 318 -9.30 16.49 12.77
CA GLY A 318 -8.05 17.05 13.24
C GLY A 318 -7.08 16.01 13.80
N VAL A 319 -5.80 16.37 13.80
CA VAL A 319 -4.75 15.70 14.57
C VAL A 319 -4.32 16.63 15.71
N PHE A 320 -4.29 16.16 16.95
CA PHE A 320 -4.06 17.02 18.11
C PHE A 320 -3.44 16.28 19.29
N ILE A 321 -2.88 17.06 20.22
CA ILE A 321 -2.39 16.64 21.52
C ILE A 321 -3.11 17.45 22.60
N ASN A 322 -3.69 16.75 23.56
CA ASN A 322 -4.23 17.35 24.78
C ASN A 322 -3.38 16.89 25.97
N GLY A 323 -3.04 17.80 26.88
CA GLY A 323 -2.17 17.51 28.02
C GLY A 323 -1.36 18.74 28.41
N LYS A 324 -0.18 18.54 29.00
CA LYS A 324 0.73 19.63 29.35
C LYS A 324 1.28 20.37 28.12
N HIS A 325 1.50 19.65 27.01
CA HIS A 325 2.08 20.18 25.78
C HIS A 325 1.03 20.21 24.65
N GLN A 326 -0.01 21.03 24.82
CA GLN A 326 -1.10 21.11 23.86
C GLN A 326 -0.63 21.51 22.46
N TRP A 327 -1.20 20.87 21.46
CA TRP A 327 -0.97 21.19 20.05
C TRP A 327 -2.17 20.74 19.21
N ASP A 328 -2.48 21.48 18.15
CA ASP A 328 -3.53 21.13 17.20
C ASP A 328 -3.01 21.40 15.78
N SER A 329 -3.29 20.48 14.86
CA SER A 329 -2.95 20.60 13.44
C SER A 329 -3.66 21.75 12.72
N GLY A 330 -4.73 22.29 13.30
CA GLY A 330 -5.57 23.32 12.67
C GLY A 330 -6.57 22.77 11.66
N ILE A 331 -6.60 21.46 11.44
CA ILE A 331 -7.59 20.76 10.63
C ILE A 331 -8.89 20.66 11.43
N VAL A 332 -10.03 20.97 10.79
CA VAL A 332 -11.30 20.98 11.50
C VAL A 332 -11.63 19.58 12.01
N ARG A 333 -12.27 19.51 13.18
CA ARG A 333 -12.51 18.23 13.86
C ARG A 333 -13.66 17.46 13.24
N SER A 334 -14.55 18.14 12.53
CA SER A 334 -15.63 17.51 11.77
C SER A 334 -15.79 18.13 10.39
N ALA A 335 -16.05 17.29 9.38
CA ALA A 335 -16.40 17.74 8.03
C ALA A 335 -17.68 18.60 8.00
N SER A 336 -18.58 18.45 8.98
CA SER A 336 -19.78 19.28 9.11
C SER A 336 -19.46 20.75 9.44
N GLU A 337 -18.22 21.05 9.83
CA GLU A 337 -17.76 22.40 10.18
C GLU A 337 -17.17 23.15 8.97
N LEU A 338 -17.04 22.49 7.80
CA LEU A 338 -16.55 23.12 6.58
C LEU A 338 -17.66 23.88 5.83
N THR A 339 -17.43 25.16 5.57
CA THR A 339 -18.21 25.97 4.61
C THR A 339 -17.42 26.18 3.30
N PRO A 340 -18.08 26.50 2.17
CA PRO A 340 -17.40 26.82 0.92
C PRO A 340 -16.33 27.91 1.06
N GLU A 341 -16.59 28.92 1.90
CA GLU A 341 -15.64 30.01 2.19
C GLU A 341 -14.41 29.50 2.94
N SER A 342 -14.60 28.62 3.93
CA SER A 342 -13.49 28.02 4.68
C SER A 342 -12.61 27.11 3.81
N ILE A 343 -13.22 26.36 2.88
CA ILE A 343 -12.50 25.52 1.91
C ILE A 343 -11.69 26.42 0.95
N ALA A 344 -12.26 27.52 0.49
CA ALA A 344 -11.54 28.49 -0.36
C ALA A 344 -10.36 29.17 0.36
N GLN A 345 -10.41 29.24 1.70
CA GLN A 345 -9.30 29.69 2.55
C GLN A 345 -8.28 28.58 2.87
N GLY A 346 -8.49 27.36 2.36
CA GLY A 346 -7.59 26.23 2.53
C GLY A 346 -7.85 25.36 3.75
N LEU A 347 -8.98 25.53 4.45
CA LEU A 347 -9.36 24.62 5.54
C LEU A 347 -9.75 23.26 4.95
N SER A 348 -9.33 22.21 5.65
CA SER A 348 -9.65 20.83 5.33
C SER A 348 -10.18 20.10 6.55
N SER A 349 -10.99 19.08 6.29
CA SER A 349 -11.46 18.10 7.26
C SER A 349 -10.74 16.76 7.12
N SER A 350 -9.76 16.65 6.22
CA SER A 350 -8.97 15.44 6.02
C SER A 350 -7.51 15.70 6.41
N SER A 351 -7.02 14.87 7.32
CA SER A 351 -5.63 14.91 7.80
C SER A 351 -4.65 14.24 6.85
N LEU A 352 -5.14 13.72 5.72
CA LEU A 352 -4.37 12.96 4.74
C LEU A 352 -4.23 13.67 3.39
N ASP A 353 -4.67 14.92 3.28
CA ASP A 353 -4.74 15.66 2.01
C ASP A 353 -3.41 15.72 1.26
N ASP A 354 -2.31 15.82 2.00
CA ASP A 354 -0.96 15.90 1.43
C ASP A 354 -0.23 14.56 1.43
N ALA A 355 -0.80 13.50 2.02
CA ALA A 355 -0.11 12.23 2.28
C ALA A 355 0.37 11.55 0.98
N ASP A 356 -0.55 11.32 0.03
CA ASP A 356 -0.24 10.69 -1.25
C ASP A 356 0.67 11.58 -2.12
N LEU A 357 0.48 12.90 -2.07
CA LEU A 357 1.30 13.87 -2.80
C LEU A 357 2.75 13.85 -2.30
N ASN A 358 2.93 13.91 -0.98
CA ASN A 358 4.23 13.91 -0.31
C ASN A 358 4.96 12.58 -0.53
N LYS A 359 4.25 11.45 -0.42
CA LYS A 359 4.84 10.12 -0.66
C LYS A 359 5.22 9.93 -2.12
N GLY A 360 4.34 10.33 -3.05
CA GLY A 360 4.63 10.30 -4.48
C GLY A 360 5.85 11.15 -4.84
N LYS A 361 5.95 12.35 -4.27
CA LYS A 361 7.11 13.23 -4.40
C LYS A 361 8.39 12.56 -3.87
N ALA A 362 8.34 12.01 -2.66
CA ALA A 362 9.49 11.36 -2.05
C ALA A 362 10.00 10.16 -2.87
N PHE A 363 9.08 9.39 -3.46
CA PHE A 363 9.45 8.30 -4.36
C PHE A 363 10.21 8.81 -5.58
N ILE A 364 9.66 9.79 -6.31
CA ILE A 364 10.32 10.33 -7.51
C ILE A 364 11.62 11.07 -7.18
N ASP A 365 11.66 11.85 -6.10
CA ASP A 365 12.87 12.53 -5.64
C ASP A 365 13.99 11.54 -5.28
N SER A 366 13.66 10.39 -4.68
CA SER A 366 14.65 9.36 -4.36
C SER A 366 15.31 8.81 -5.64
N ILE A 367 14.55 8.69 -6.73
CA ILE A 367 15.01 8.23 -8.03
C ILE A 367 15.89 9.30 -8.69
N THR A 368 15.35 10.51 -8.85
CA THR A 368 16.03 11.59 -9.59
C THR A 368 17.28 12.09 -8.89
N SER A 369 17.31 12.07 -7.56
CA SER A 369 18.52 12.44 -6.78
C SER A 369 19.54 11.32 -6.66
N GLY A 370 19.20 10.08 -7.06
CA GLY A 370 20.04 8.90 -6.84
C GLY A 370 20.16 8.46 -5.37
N ARG A 371 19.43 9.11 -4.44
CA ARG A 371 19.36 8.73 -3.02
C ARG A 371 18.23 7.72 -2.84
N PHE A 372 18.49 6.50 -3.27
CA PHE A 372 17.48 5.45 -3.26
C PHE A 372 17.07 5.06 -1.83
N LEU A 373 15.77 4.89 -1.63
CA LEU A 373 15.19 4.52 -0.34
C LEU A 373 14.53 3.14 -0.43
N ASN A 374 14.57 2.39 0.66
CA ASN A 374 13.98 1.06 0.76
C ASN A 374 13.05 0.98 1.97
N GLN A 375 11.76 0.79 1.73
CA GLN A 375 10.71 0.75 2.77
C GLN A 375 10.16 -0.66 3.00
N LEU A 376 10.54 -1.63 2.17
CA LEU A 376 9.91 -2.95 2.10
C LEU A 376 9.92 -3.67 3.45
N GLN A 377 11.03 -3.63 4.19
CA GLN A 377 11.10 -4.26 5.52
C GLN A 377 10.10 -3.63 6.50
N SER A 378 10.03 -2.30 6.54
CA SER A 378 9.11 -1.60 7.43
C SER A 378 7.64 -1.85 7.05
N GLY A 379 7.33 -1.95 5.75
CA GLY A 379 6.01 -2.31 5.27
C GLY A 379 5.64 -3.76 5.60
N CYS A 380 6.60 -4.68 5.55
CA CYS A 380 6.41 -6.07 5.99
C CYS A 380 6.16 -6.17 7.49
N HIS A 381 6.85 -5.40 8.34
CA HIS A 381 6.55 -5.39 9.77
C HIS A 381 5.10 -4.97 10.06
N SER A 382 4.60 -3.92 9.40
CA SER A 382 3.18 -3.51 9.53
C SER A 382 2.20 -4.55 9.00
N THR A 383 2.55 -5.19 7.88
CA THR A 383 1.75 -6.29 7.30
C THR A 383 1.72 -7.51 8.23
N LEU A 384 2.86 -7.90 8.80
CA LEU A 384 2.95 -8.99 9.76
C LEU A 384 2.18 -8.69 11.05
N THR A 385 2.16 -7.45 11.55
CA THR A 385 1.31 -7.10 12.69
C THR A 385 -0.16 -7.29 12.38
N ALA A 386 -0.64 -6.86 11.21
CA ALA A 386 -2.02 -7.08 10.82
C ALA A 386 -2.35 -8.58 10.61
N ILE A 387 -1.41 -9.35 10.04
CA ILE A 387 -1.54 -10.80 9.94
C ILE A 387 -1.62 -11.42 11.33
N LEU A 388 -0.78 -11.01 12.28
CA LEU A 388 -0.78 -11.50 13.66
C LEU A 388 -2.16 -11.37 14.30
N GLY A 389 -2.77 -10.18 14.21
CA GLY A 389 -4.10 -9.96 14.76
C GLY A 389 -5.19 -10.77 14.06
N ARG A 390 -5.10 -10.90 12.74
CA ARG A 390 -6.02 -11.73 11.95
C ARG A 390 -5.94 -13.20 12.35
N GLU A 391 -4.73 -13.74 12.46
CA GLU A 391 -4.49 -15.14 12.86
C GLU A 391 -4.97 -15.38 14.29
N ALA A 392 -4.61 -14.51 15.24
CA ALA A 392 -5.08 -14.62 16.62
C ALA A 392 -6.61 -14.58 16.72
N ALA A 393 -7.26 -13.69 15.96
CA ALA A 393 -8.72 -13.62 15.91
C ALA A 393 -9.37 -14.85 15.26
N SER A 394 -8.78 -15.34 14.17
CA SER A 394 -9.31 -16.48 13.41
C SER A 394 -9.15 -17.80 14.16
N ARG A 395 -8.04 -17.97 14.90
CA ARG A 395 -7.76 -19.15 15.73
C ARG A 395 -8.42 -19.08 17.10
N GLN A 396 -8.88 -17.89 17.51
CA GLN A 396 -9.42 -17.62 18.85
C GLN A 396 -8.46 -18.01 19.98
N GLU A 397 -7.16 -17.78 19.75
CA GLU A 397 -6.10 -18.08 20.70
C GLU A 397 -5.05 -16.96 20.71
N ARG A 398 -4.13 -17.03 21.69
CA ARG A 398 -2.96 -16.14 21.70
C ARG A 398 -1.95 -16.63 20.67
N VAL A 399 -1.65 -15.78 19.70
CA VAL A 399 -0.57 -16.02 18.72
C VAL A 399 0.58 -15.07 19.03
N THR A 400 1.79 -15.59 19.10
CA THR A 400 2.99 -14.78 19.34
C THR A 400 3.64 -14.31 18.04
N TRP A 401 4.41 -13.22 18.10
CA TRP A 401 5.16 -12.71 16.95
C TRP A 401 6.15 -13.75 16.41
N ASP A 402 6.87 -14.44 17.30
CA ASP A 402 7.81 -15.49 16.92
C ASP A 402 7.10 -16.68 16.27
N GLU A 403 6.00 -17.14 16.86
CA GLU A 403 5.19 -18.22 16.26
C GLU A 403 4.75 -17.85 14.84
N LEU A 404 4.28 -16.62 14.62
CA LEU A 404 3.84 -16.17 13.31
C LEU A 404 4.98 -16.18 12.28
N ILE A 405 6.17 -15.69 12.65
CA ILE A 405 7.30 -15.54 11.73
C ILE A 405 7.99 -16.87 11.43
N TYR A 406 8.09 -17.75 12.43
CA TYR A 406 8.85 -18.99 12.30
C TYR A 406 8.00 -20.20 11.91
N THR A 407 6.67 -20.10 11.96
CA THR A 407 5.78 -21.15 11.45
C THR A 407 5.55 -20.92 9.95
N PRO A 408 6.02 -21.82 9.06
CA PRO A 408 5.78 -21.69 7.64
C PRO A 408 4.29 -21.81 7.36
N HIS A 409 3.68 -20.72 6.89
CA HIS A 409 2.31 -20.70 6.43
C HIS A 409 2.22 -19.84 5.18
N GLN A 410 1.92 -20.52 4.06
CA GLN A 410 1.72 -19.91 2.76
C GLN A 410 0.26 -20.09 2.36
N ILE A 411 -0.35 -18.99 1.92
CA ILE A 411 -1.70 -18.95 1.38
C ILE A 411 -1.59 -18.91 -0.14
N ASP A 412 -1.97 -20.01 -0.79
CA ASP A 412 -2.14 -20.05 -2.24
C ASP A 412 -3.62 -19.81 -2.59
N PRO A 413 -3.95 -18.75 -3.35
CA PRO A 413 -5.32 -18.52 -3.76
C PRO A 413 -5.85 -19.55 -4.77
N ASN A 414 -5.00 -20.44 -5.30
CA ASN A 414 -5.32 -21.47 -6.29
C ASN A 414 -6.06 -20.90 -7.51
N LEU A 415 -5.56 -19.78 -8.04
CA LEU A 415 -6.11 -19.12 -9.23
C LEU A 415 -5.56 -19.75 -10.50
N ASP A 416 -6.42 -20.13 -11.45
CA ASP A 416 -6.00 -20.44 -12.81
C ASP A 416 -5.78 -19.14 -13.58
N LEU A 417 -4.57 -18.57 -13.54
CA LEU A 417 -4.30 -17.35 -14.29
C LEU A 417 -4.16 -17.58 -15.81
N GLU A 418 -3.93 -18.81 -16.26
CA GLU A 418 -3.73 -19.10 -17.70
C GLU A 418 -5.01 -18.85 -18.51
N GLN A 419 -6.18 -18.93 -17.88
CA GLN A 419 -7.46 -18.55 -18.49
C GLN A 419 -7.48 -17.09 -19.02
N PHE A 420 -6.61 -16.22 -18.48
CA PHE A 420 -6.45 -14.82 -18.91
C PHE A 420 -5.32 -14.62 -19.93
N ALA A 421 -4.86 -15.67 -20.62
CA ALA A 421 -3.85 -15.53 -21.66
C ALA A 421 -4.29 -14.55 -22.76
N ALA A 422 -3.34 -13.76 -23.25
CA ALA A 422 -3.54 -12.95 -24.44
C ALA A 422 -3.67 -13.87 -25.66
N LYS A 423 -4.90 -14.00 -26.17
CA LYS A 423 -5.16 -14.69 -27.44
C LYS A 423 -4.67 -13.86 -28.63
#